data_AF-A0A7W5FEW0-F1
#
_entry.id   AF-A0A7W5FEW0-F1
#
_cell.length_a   1.000
_cell.length_b   1.000
_cell.length_c   1.000
_cell.angle_alpha   90.00
_cell.angle_beta   90.00
_cell.angle_gamma   90.00
#
_symmetry.space_group_name_H-M   'P 1'
#
loop_
_entity.id
_entity.type
_entity.pdbx_description
1 polymer ?
#
loop_
_entity_poly.entity_id
_entity_poly.type
_entity_poly.pdbx_seq_one_letter_code
_entity_poly.pdbx_strand_id
1 'polypeptide(L)'
;MTDLYWEDVGWYFADEGALLDAYVFDASMADWQLILDVVRSRGWPFDYSSGDTPEPLPDRVEDIFERRGDYSATLHIRPGAGVVVATHFFSPEEIEFDFDPNDLQGQEALVLQQEIRFTGL
;
A
#
# COMPACT_ATOMS: atom_id res chain seq x y z
N MET A 1 -16.99 11.85 12.55
CA MET A 1 -16.67 10.46 12.18
C MET A 1 -17.14 9.60 13.32
N THR A 2 -17.84 8.50 13.04
CA THR A 2 -18.09 7.48 14.07
C THR A 2 -16.77 6.77 14.29
N ASP A 3 -16.20 6.85 15.49
CA ASP A 3 -14.96 6.13 15.79
C ASP A 3 -15.23 4.64 15.59
N LEU A 4 -14.62 4.05 14.56
CA LEU A 4 -14.60 2.61 14.36
C LEU A 4 -13.69 2.00 15.44
N TYR A 5 -14.26 1.14 16.27
CA TYR A 5 -13.50 0.41 17.28
C TYR A 5 -13.11 -0.96 16.75
N TRP A 6 -11.91 -1.40 17.11
CA TRP A 6 -11.39 -2.72 16.75
C TRP A 6 -12.32 -3.86 17.18
N GLU A 7 -12.95 -3.72 18.35
CA GLU A 7 -13.90 -4.73 18.86
C GLU A 7 -15.11 -4.95 17.93
N ASP A 8 -15.47 -3.95 17.11
CA ASP A 8 -16.60 -4.02 16.19
C ASP A 8 -16.24 -4.66 14.84
N VAL A 9 -14.98 -4.53 14.41
CA VAL A 9 -14.55 -4.87 13.03
C VAL A 9 -13.37 -5.84 12.93
N GLY A 10 -12.72 -6.17 14.04
CA GLY A 10 -11.49 -6.99 14.05
C GLY A 10 -11.66 -8.35 13.40
N TRP A 11 -12.88 -8.88 13.36
CA TRP A 11 -13.20 -10.15 12.69
C TRP A 11 -13.00 -10.11 11.15
N TYR A 12 -13.04 -8.93 10.52
CA TYR A 12 -12.71 -8.78 9.09
C TYR A 12 -11.23 -9.02 8.79
N PHE A 13 -10.38 -8.95 9.83
CA PHE A 13 -8.93 -9.08 9.74
C PHE A 13 -8.46 -10.38 10.39
N ALA A 14 -9.33 -11.39 10.52
CA ALA A 14 -8.93 -12.69 11.00
C ALA A 14 -7.92 -13.32 10.02
N ASP A 15 -6.83 -13.88 10.55
CA ASP A 15 -5.88 -14.64 9.74
C ASP A 15 -6.53 -15.98 9.33
N GLU A 16 -6.98 -16.03 8.08
CA GLU A 16 -7.48 -17.25 7.43
C GLU A 16 -6.42 -17.92 6.53
N GLY A 17 -5.16 -17.51 6.67
CA GLY A 17 -4.02 -18.03 5.91
C GLY A 17 -3.79 -17.36 4.54
N ALA A 18 -4.37 -16.19 4.31
CA ALA A 18 -4.22 -15.40 3.09
C ALA A 18 -4.00 -13.92 3.41
N LEU A 19 -3.36 -13.18 2.48
CA LEU A 19 -3.26 -11.72 2.56
C LEU A 19 -4.62 -11.08 2.31
N LEU A 20 -4.78 -9.84 2.77
CA LEU A 20 -5.93 -9.01 2.46
C LEU A 20 -5.57 -8.06 1.32
N ASP A 21 -6.39 -8.09 0.27
CA ASP A 21 -6.21 -7.25 -0.90
C ASP A 21 -7.10 -6.00 -0.81
N ALA A 22 -6.54 -4.84 -1.14
CA ALA A 22 -7.28 -3.61 -1.33
C ALA A 22 -7.02 -3.05 -2.73
N TYR A 23 -8.10 -2.75 -3.45
CA TYR A 23 -8.04 -2.25 -4.82
C TYR A 23 -8.57 -0.82 -4.93
N VAL A 24 -7.87 -0.02 -5.73
CA VAL A 24 -8.38 1.23 -6.29
C VAL A 24 -8.49 1.04 -7.80
N PHE A 25 -9.72 0.95 -8.29
CA PHE A 25 -10.03 0.85 -9.73
C PHE A 25 -10.12 2.23 -10.38
N ASP A 26 -10.04 2.25 -11.71
CA ASP A 26 -10.06 3.46 -12.53
C ASP A 26 -8.97 4.46 -12.13
N ALA A 27 -7.82 3.94 -11.66
CA ALA A 27 -6.67 4.73 -11.27
C ALA A 27 -6.01 5.38 -12.50
N SER A 28 -5.32 6.48 -12.25
CA SER A 28 -4.50 7.18 -13.24
C SER A 28 -3.03 7.20 -12.82
N MET A 29 -2.15 7.56 -13.77
CA MET A 29 -0.73 7.82 -13.46
C MET A 29 -0.56 8.91 -12.39
N ALA A 30 -1.48 9.85 -12.28
CA ALA A 30 -1.43 10.88 -11.24
C ALA A 30 -1.73 10.29 -9.85
N ASP A 31 -2.68 9.38 -9.74
CA ASP A 31 -3.01 8.68 -8.48
C ASP A 31 -1.84 7.81 -8.03
N TRP A 32 -1.22 7.11 -8.97
CA TRP A 32 0.01 6.35 -8.75
C TRP A 32 1.18 7.23 -8.29
N GLN A 33 1.37 8.40 -8.91
CA GLN A 33 2.41 9.33 -8.49
C GLN A 33 2.15 9.86 -7.07
N LEU A 34 0.89 10.09 -6.71
CA LEU A 34 0.51 10.54 -5.37
C LEU A 34 0.98 9.57 -4.29
N ILE A 35 0.95 8.25 -4.55
CA ILE A 35 1.48 7.25 -3.61
C ILE A 35 2.97 7.50 -3.36
N LEU A 36 3.78 7.64 -4.42
CA LEU A 36 5.22 7.88 -4.29
C LEU A 36 5.49 9.18 -3.51
N ASP A 37 4.72 10.22 -3.81
CA ASP A 37 4.87 11.54 -3.19
C ASP A 37 4.46 11.52 -1.70
N VAL A 38 3.40 10.78 -1.34
CA VAL A 38 2.98 10.58 0.05
C VAL A 38 4.04 9.80 0.82
N VAL A 39 4.53 8.68 0.29
CA VAL A 39 5.59 7.87 0.92
C VAL A 39 6.82 8.72 1.23
N ARG A 40 7.27 9.53 0.25
CA ARG A 40 8.42 10.42 0.41
C ARG A 40 8.16 11.56 1.39
N SER A 41 7.04 12.26 1.24
CA SER A 41 6.72 13.44 2.08
C SER A 41 6.47 13.08 3.54
N ARG A 42 5.92 11.88 3.79
CA ARG A 42 5.76 11.34 5.14
C ARG A 42 7.05 10.76 5.71
N GLY A 43 8.07 10.54 4.88
CA GLY A 43 9.34 9.93 5.29
C GLY A 43 9.16 8.50 5.75
N TRP A 44 8.15 7.79 5.24
CA TRP A 44 7.90 6.40 5.59
C TRP A 44 9.05 5.53 5.06
N PRO A 45 9.58 4.59 5.85
CA PRO A 45 10.52 3.60 5.34
C PRO A 45 9.86 2.78 4.23
N PHE A 46 10.59 2.53 3.15
CA PHE A 46 10.12 1.70 2.04
C PHE A 46 11.26 0.92 1.40
N ASP A 47 10.91 -0.19 0.76
CA ASP A 47 11.79 -0.95 -0.14
C ASP A 47 11.09 -1.11 -1.48
N TYR A 48 11.82 -0.86 -2.57
CA TYR A 48 11.35 -1.06 -3.93
C TYR A 48 12.15 -2.16 -4.61
N SER A 49 11.47 -3.02 -5.37
CA SER A 49 12.10 -4.04 -6.19
C SER A 49 11.44 -4.17 -7.55
N SER A 50 12.25 -4.54 -8.55
CA SER A 50 11.80 -5.03 -9.84
C SER A 50 12.06 -6.54 -9.89
N GLY A 51 10.98 -7.34 -9.91
CA GLY A 51 11.01 -8.75 -9.57
C GLY A 51 11.64 -8.95 -8.19
N ASP A 52 12.65 -9.83 -8.13
CA ASP A 52 13.40 -10.14 -6.91
C ASP A 52 14.62 -9.22 -6.69
N THR A 53 14.81 -8.17 -7.51
CA THR A 53 15.99 -7.30 -7.44
C THR A 53 15.66 -5.99 -6.73
N PRO A 54 16.23 -5.71 -5.54
CA PRO A 54 16.07 -4.42 -4.88
C PRO A 54 16.71 -3.29 -5.68
N GLU A 55 15.98 -2.20 -5.85
CA GLU A 55 16.42 -1.04 -6.64
C GLU A 55 16.00 0.28 -5.98
N PRO A 56 16.66 1.41 -6.30
CA PRO A 56 16.15 2.73 -5.92
C PRO A 56 14.77 2.99 -6.53
N LEU A 57 13.83 3.48 -5.73
CA LEU A 57 12.50 3.86 -6.19
C LEU A 57 12.59 5.05 -7.18
N PRO A 58 12.13 4.91 -8.43
CA PRO A 58 12.15 6.01 -9.41
C PRO A 58 11.33 7.22 -8.96
N ASP A 59 11.76 8.43 -9.34
CA ASP A 59 11.06 9.67 -8.98
C ASP A 59 9.67 9.78 -9.61
N ARG A 60 9.55 9.30 -10.85
CA ARG A 60 8.33 9.29 -11.66
C ARG A 60 7.74 7.89 -11.72
N VAL A 61 6.43 7.79 -11.60
CA VAL A 61 5.76 6.49 -11.73
C VAL A 61 5.76 5.95 -13.16
N GLU A 62 5.82 6.84 -14.16
CA GLU A 62 5.97 6.44 -15.56
C GLU A 62 7.24 5.62 -15.78
N ASP A 63 8.34 5.97 -15.11
CA ASP A 63 9.59 5.21 -15.16
C ASP A 63 9.42 3.78 -14.63
N ILE A 64 8.60 3.58 -13.61
CA ILE A 64 8.33 2.24 -13.05
C ILE A 64 7.57 1.42 -14.09
N PHE A 65 6.49 2.00 -14.63
CA PHE A 65 5.63 1.29 -15.58
C PHE A 65 6.29 1.05 -16.94
N GLU A 66 7.20 1.92 -17.39
CA GLU A 66 8.00 1.73 -18.61
C GLU A 66 9.07 0.64 -18.43
N ARG A 67 9.68 0.54 -17.24
CA ARG A 67 10.80 -0.38 -16.97
C ARG A 67 10.38 -1.78 -16.55
N ARG A 68 9.16 -1.95 -16.01
CA ARG A 68 8.73 -3.23 -15.43
C ARG A 68 8.82 -4.42 -16.39
N GLY A 69 8.69 -4.18 -17.70
CA GLY A 69 8.75 -5.26 -18.70
C GLY A 69 7.76 -6.36 -18.36
N ASP A 70 8.21 -7.63 -18.36
CA ASP A 70 7.43 -8.79 -17.91
C ASP A 70 7.54 -9.06 -16.39
N TYR A 71 8.33 -8.30 -15.64
CA TYR A 71 8.56 -8.50 -14.21
C TYR A 71 7.60 -7.65 -13.38
N SER A 72 7.15 -8.19 -12.25
CA SER A 72 6.35 -7.43 -11.28
C SER A 72 7.25 -6.44 -10.54
N ALA A 73 6.86 -5.16 -10.50
CA ALA A 73 7.49 -4.20 -9.62
C ALA A 73 6.65 -4.08 -8.34
N THR A 74 7.32 -4.03 -7.18
CA THR A 74 6.67 -4.00 -5.87
C THR A 74 7.32 -2.95 -4.98
N LEU A 75 6.48 -2.17 -4.28
CA LEU A 75 6.89 -1.21 -3.26
C LEU A 75 6.31 -1.65 -1.90
N HIS A 76 7.20 -2.00 -0.96
CA HIS A 76 6.81 -2.29 0.43
C HIS A 76 6.93 -1.03 1.27
N ILE A 77 5.80 -0.53 1.77
CA ILE A 77 5.71 0.73 2.54
C ILE A 77 5.48 0.39 4.02
N ARG A 78 6.15 1.10 4.93
CA ARG A 78 5.99 0.93 6.38
C ARG A 78 5.44 2.21 7.02
N PRO A 79 4.12 2.44 6.97
CA PRO A 79 3.52 3.69 7.45
C PRO A 79 3.54 3.86 8.98
N GLY A 80 3.66 2.77 9.75
CA GLY A 80 3.68 2.78 11.21
C GLY A 80 3.02 1.53 11.80
N ALA A 81 2.98 1.42 13.14
CA ALA A 81 2.28 0.36 13.88
C ALA A 81 2.65 -1.10 13.51
N GLY A 82 3.85 -1.31 12.94
CA GLY A 82 4.27 -2.63 12.46
C GLY A 82 3.64 -3.04 11.12
N VAL A 83 2.81 -2.19 10.52
CA VAL A 83 2.15 -2.47 9.24
C VAL A 83 3.13 -2.41 8.08
N VAL A 84 3.10 -3.44 7.23
CA VAL A 84 3.70 -3.43 5.90
C VAL A 84 2.59 -3.42 4.86
N VAL A 85 2.68 -2.52 3.89
CA VAL A 85 1.78 -2.43 2.74
C VAL A 85 2.57 -2.80 1.50
N ALA A 86 2.28 -3.95 0.88
CA ALA A 86 2.87 -4.31 -0.39
C ALA A 86 2.04 -3.70 -1.53
N THR A 87 2.64 -2.80 -2.31
CA THR A 87 1.98 -2.12 -3.42
C THR A 87 2.50 -2.66 -4.74
N HIS A 88 1.61 -3.22 -5.56
CA HIS A 88 1.99 -3.93 -6.78
C HIS A 88 1.69 -3.13 -8.05
N PHE A 89 2.71 -2.88 -8.87
CA PHE A 89 2.60 -2.11 -10.11
C PHE A 89 2.22 -2.99 -11.30
N PHE A 90 1.10 -3.72 -11.21
CA PHE A 90 0.65 -4.60 -12.30
C PHE A 90 0.04 -3.83 -13.46
N SER A 91 -0.83 -2.86 -13.15
CA SER A 91 -1.62 -2.09 -14.10
C SER A 91 -1.61 -0.60 -13.75
N PRO A 92 -1.54 0.30 -14.74
CA PRO A 92 -1.69 1.73 -14.46
C PRO A 92 -3.12 2.13 -14.08
N GLU A 93 -4.13 1.31 -14.45
CA GLU A 93 -5.55 1.58 -14.14
C GLU A 93 -6.04 0.97 -12.82
N GLU A 94 -5.22 0.15 -12.14
CA GLU A 94 -5.60 -0.53 -10.91
C GLU A 94 -4.44 -0.48 -9.91
N ILE A 95 -4.67 0.10 -8.73
CA ILE A 95 -3.72 0.04 -7.62
C ILE A 95 -4.13 -1.09 -6.69
N GLU A 96 -3.22 -2.03 -6.48
CA GLU A 96 -3.38 -3.16 -5.56
C GLU A 96 -2.45 -3.01 -4.37
N PHE A 97 -3.00 -3.22 -3.19
CA PHE A 97 -2.28 -3.27 -1.92
C PHE A 97 -2.57 -4.60 -1.22
N ASP A 98 -1.51 -5.29 -0.81
CA ASP A 98 -1.63 -6.47 0.03
C ASP A 98 -1.20 -6.14 1.46
N PHE A 99 -1.94 -6.68 2.42
CA PHE A 99 -1.66 -6.57 3.85
C PHE A 99 -1.65 -7.95 4.48
N ASP A 100 -0.70 -8.18 5.40
CA ASP A 100 -0.81 -9.31 6.32
C ASP A 100 -1.91 -9.01 7.35
N PRO A 101 -2.94 -9.86 7.51
CA PRO A 101 -3.96 -9.65 8.55
C PRO A 101 -3.34 -9.47 9.94
N ASN A 102 -2.21 -10.13 10.23
CA ASN A 102 -1.52 -10.06 11.52
C ASN A 102 -0.89 -8.69 11.79
N ASP A 103 -0.55 -7.94 10.73
CA ASP A 103 -0.04 -6.57 10.82
C ASP A 103 -1.16 -5.57 11.14
N LEU A 104 -2.41 -5.91 10.80
CA LEU A 104 -3.57 -5.02 10.92
C LEU A 104 -4.34 -5.16 12.24
N GLN A 105 -3.74 -5.80 13.24
CA GLN A 105 -4.40 -6.12 14.50
C GLN A 105 -4.47 -4.93 15.46
N GLY A 106 -5.65 -4.71 16.04
CA GLY A 106 -5.86 -3.77 17.13
C GLY A 106 -6.18 -2.34 16.70
N GLN A 107 -6.49 -1.50 17.70
CA GLN A 107 -7.02 -0.15 17.46
C GLN A 107 -6.03 0.76 16.75
N GLU A 108 -4.73 0.67 17.05
CA GLU A 108 -3.71 1.53 16.45
C GLU A 108 -3.60 1.30 14.94
N ALA A 109 -3.55 0.02 14.52
CA ALA A 109 -3.54 -0.35 13.11
C ALA A 109 -4.86 0.05 12.41
N LEU A 110 -6.01 -0.10 13.07
CA LEU A 110 -7.30 0.35 12.53
C LEU A 110 -7.37 1.87 12.33
N VAL A 111 -6.78 2.66 13.23
CA VAL A 111 -6.69 4.12 13.07
C VAL A 111 -5.79 4.48 11.89
N LEU A 112 -4.62 3.83 11.76
CA LEU A 112 -3.72 4.04 10.64
C LEU A 112 -4.40 3.79 9.28
N GLN A 113 -5.18 2.72 9.17
CA GLN A 113 -5.97 2.40 7.97
C GLN A 113 -7.00 3.49 7.63
N GLN A 114 -7.61 4.12 8.64
CA GLN A 114 -8.54 5.22 8.44
C GLN A 114 -7.81 6.49 7.98
N GLU A 115 -6.63 6.79 8.54
CA GLU A 115 -5.83 7.94 8.12
C GLU A 115 -5.38 7.85 6.66
N ILE A 116 -4.99 6.64 6.21
CA ILE A 116 -4.64 6.39 4.80
C ILE A 116 -5.83 6.71 3.88
N ARG A 117 -7.07 6.42 4.29
CA ARG A 117 -8.29 6.74 3.51
C ARG A 117 -8.59 8.24 3.39
N PHE A 118 -8.03 9.11 4.24
CA PHE A 118 -8.35 10.54 4.28
C PHE A 118 -7.26 11.47 3.72
N THR A 119 -6.08 10.96 3.39
CA THR A 119 -4.98 11.78 2.84
C THR A 119 -4.85 11.75 1.32
N GLY A 120 -5.81 11.17 0.61
CA GLY A 120 -5.77 11.00 -0.84
C GLY A 120 -7.04 11.42 -1.57
N LEU A 121 -7.60 12.60 -1.24
CA LEU A 121 -8.54 13.39 -2.06
C LEU A 121 -8.58 14.85 -1.57
#